data_AF-A0A7S4N1V2-F1
#
_entry.id   AF-A0A7S4N1V2-F1
#
_cell.length_a   1.000
_cell.length_b   1.000
_cell.length_c   1.000
_cell.angle_alpha   90.00
_cell.angle_beta   90.00
_cell.angle_gamma   90.00
#
_symmetry.space_group_name_H-M   'P 1'
#
loop_
_entity.id
_entity.type
_entity.pdbx_description
1 polymer ?
#
loop_
_entity_poly.entity_id
_entity_poly.type
_entity_poly.pdbx_seq_one_letter_code
_entity_poly.pdbx_strand_id
1 'polypeptide(L)'
;WRACPTCTKDDWDEFPARFDRYGTTDRDGETLHFILDNACNVGHTVGLYSFLSLLWVSISIYVMGYYGAKKEIQFDKAQQTATDYSIEVQNPPPEASNPEEWKNFFGQLGGQVNACTIALDNEDLIDLLTKRRTLLLKFDMELPPGVKVDPSKLEEYLADMPRVPRWKKLFCMSDPHALADSIHKLDEEIEEMSKEKYNVSNVFITFETERDQRDMLDALSSCKLDIWTNNTNA
;
A
#
# COMPACT_ATOMS: atom_id res chain seq x y z
N TRP A 1 -19.65 -38.55 46.58
CA TRP A 1 -19.64 -39.96 46.99
C TRP A 1 -21.04 -40.53 46.87
N ARG A 2 -21.22 -41.60 46.08
CA ARG A 2 -22.48 -42.34 45.91
C ARG A 2 -22.27 -43.78 46.41
N ALA A 3 -23.22 -44.32 47.17
CA ALA A 3 -23.11 -45.69 47.67
C ALA A 3 -23.26 -46.70 46.51
N CYS A 4 -22.37 -47.68 46.44
CA CYS A 4 -22.45 -48.78 45.47
C CYS A 4 -22.18 -50.12 46.17
N PRO A 5 -23.21 -50.82 46.65
CA PRO A 5 -23.04 -52.03 47.44
C PRO A 5 -22.46 -53.22 46.66
N THR A 6 -22.49 -53.19 45.32
CA THR A 6 -22.02 -54.27 44.45
C THR A 6 -20.65 -54.01 43.82
N CYS A 7 -20.05 -52.84 44.07
CA CYS A 7 -18.79 -52.45 43.43
C CYS A 7 -17.58 -53.02 44.20
N THR A 8 -16.62 -53.59 43.47
CA THR A 8 -15.33 -54.01 44.04
C THR A 8 -14.24 -52.98 43.77
N LYS A 9 -13.12 -53.07 44.49
CA LYS A 9 -11.99 -52.14 44.32
C LYS A 9 -11.36 -52.26 42.92
N ASP A 10 -11.29 -53.49 42.40
CA ASP A 10 -10.64 -53.80 41.13
C ASP A 10 -11.37 -53.17 39.93
N ASP A 11 -12.69 -52.96 40.03
CA ASP A 11 -13.52 -52.33 39.00
C ASP A 11 -13.10 -50.88 38.67
N TRP A 12 -12.32 -50.23 39.55
CA TRP A 12 -11.98 -48.81 39.47
C TRP A 12 -10.48 -48.53 39.35
N ASP A 13 -9.65 -49.57 39.26
CA ASP A 13 -8.20 -49.46 39.03
C ASP A 13 -7.84 -49.40 37.52
N GLU A 14 -8.82 -49.55 36.63
CA GLU A 14 -8.57 -49.81 35.20
C GLU A 14 -8.21 -48.59 34.33
N PHE A 15 -8.52 -47.34 34.71
CA PHE A 15 -7.84 -46.08 34.28
C PHE A 15 -8.68 -44.80 34.53
N PRO A 16 -8.06 -43.65 34.90
CA PRO A 16 -6.72 -43.53 35.48
C PRO A 16 -6.73 -44.01 36.94
N ALA A 17 -5.73 -44.80 37.32
CA ALA A 17 -5.58 -45.33 38.68
C ALA A 17 -5.34 -44.20 39.68
N ARG A 18 -6.44 -43.68 40.24
CA ARG A 18 -6.39 -42.74 41.36
C ARG A 18 -7.10 -43.37 42.53
N PHE A 19 -6.35 -43.56 43.62
CA PHE A 19 -6.84 -44.15 44.87
C PHE A 19 -7.92 -43.30 45.58
N ASP A 20 -8.26 -42.12 45.04
CA ASP A 20 -9.22 -41.16 45.61
C ASP A 20 -10.67 -41.44 45.19
N ARG A 21 -10.93 -42.44 44.33
CA ARG A 21 -12.27 -42.72 43.78
C ARG A 21 -13.08 -43.77 44.53
N TYR A 22 -12.46 -44.57 45.39
CA TYR A 22 -13.10 -45.64 46.14
C TYR A 22 -12.87 -45.44 47.64
N GLY A 23 -13.96 -45.48 48.41
CA GLY A 23 -13.95 -45.29 49.86
C GLY A 23 -14.77 -46.38 50.54
N THR A 24 -14.28 -46.86 51.66
CA THR A 24 -15.01 -47.80 52.53
C THR A 24 -15.18 -47.19 53.92
N THR A 25 -16.32 -47.46 54.53
CA THR A 25 -16.56 -47.13 55.94
C THR A 25 -17.31 -48.28 56.58
N ASP A 26 -16.91 -48.65 57.79
CA ASP A 26 -17.59 -49.67 58.57
C ASP A 26 -18.56 -49.00 59.53
N ARG A 27 -19.84 -49.39 59.46
CA ARG A 27 -20.86 -48.92 60.40
C ARG A 27 -21.76 -50.08 60.77
N ASP A 28 -21.94 -50.30 62.07
CA ASP A 28 -22.81 -51.34 62.63
C ASP A 28 -22.47 -52.78 62.15
N GLY A 29 -21.19 -53.04 61.85
CA GLY A 29 -20.70 -54.36 61.42
C GLY A 29 -20.81 -54.64 59.93
N GLU A 30 -21.33 -53.70 59.13
CA GLU A 30 -21.40 -53.79 57.67
C GLU A 30 -20.42 -52.82 56.98
N THR A 31 -19.65 -53.33 56.01
CA THR A 31 -18.74 -52.55 55.17
C THR A 31 -19.53 -51.86 54.07
N LEU A 32 -19.68 -50.53 54.12
CA LEU A 32 -20.35 -49.76 53.07
C LEU A 32 -19.35 -49.21 52.07
N HIS A 33 -19.60 -49.46 50.79
CA HIS A 33 -18.75 -49.02 49.68
C HIS A 33 -19.29 -47.74 49.04
N PHE A 34 -18.41 -46.75 48.86
CA PHE A 34 -18.71 -45.47 48.24
C PHE A 34 -17.78 -45.22 47.05
N ILE A 35 -18.33 -44.63 45.99
CA ILE A 35 -17.58 -44.19 44.83
C ILE A 35 -17.67 -42.67 44.65
N LEU A 36 -16.57 -42.03 44.24
CA LEU A 36 -16.56 -40.62 43.88
C LEU A 36 -17.13 -40.45 42.47
N ASP A 37 -18.44 -40.24 42.39
CA ASP A 37 -19.12 -39.92 41.14
C ASP A 37 -18.67 -38.54 40.63
N ASN A 38 -18.10 -38.48 39.42
CA ASN A 38 -17.78 -37.21 38.80
C ASN A 38 -19.08 -36.58 38.31
N ALA A 39 -19.37 -35.36 38.75
CA ALA A 39 -20.52 -34.60 38.26
C ALA A 39 -20.47 -34.30 36.74
N CYS A 40 -19.39 -34.69 36.06
CA CYS A 40 -19.23 -34.64 34.61
C CYS A 40 -20.03 -35.75 33.88
N ASN A 41 -21.29 -35.97 34.25
CA ASN A 41 -22.23 -36.68 33.39
C ASN A 41 -22.70 -35.71 32.31
N VAL A 42 -21.79 -35.39 31.39
CA VAL A 42 -22.09 -34.55 30.24
C VAL A 42 -22.95 -35.39 29.32
N GLY A 43 -24.26 -35.13 29.31
CA GLY A 43 -25.19 -35.84 28.44
C GLY A 43 -24.73 -35.75 26.99
N HIS A 44 -24.90 -36.82 26.22
CA HIS A 44 -24.55 -36.88 24.80
C HIS A 44 -25.15 -35.72 23.97
N THR A 45 -26.23 -35.11 24.46
CA THR A 45 -26.85 -33.92 23.89
C THR A 45 -25.93 -32.70 23.88
N VAL A 46 -25.14 -32.47 24.93
CA VAL A 46 -24.21 -31.33 25.01
C VAL A 46 -23.07 -31.48 24.01
N GLY A 47 -22.58 -32.70 23.82
CA GLY A 47 -21.61 -33.02 22.77
C GLY A 47 -22.17 -32.71 21.38
N LEU A 48 -23.39 -33.15 21.08
CA LEU A 48 -24.06 -32.90 19.81
C LEU A 48 -24.20 -31.40 19.51
N TYR A 49 -24.65 -30.59 20.47
CA TYR A 49 -24.76 -29.14 20.27
C TYR A 49 -23.41 -28.47 20.00
N SER A 50 -22.35 -28.93 20.67
CA SER A 50 -21.00 -28.43 20.44
C SER A 50 -20.53 -28.73 19.01
N PHE A 51 -20.72 -29.97 18.53
CA PHE A 51 -20.41 -30.34 17.14
C PHE A 51 -21.22 -29.54 16.12
N LEU A 52 -22.52 -29.33 16.35
CA LEU A 52 -23.37 -28.54 15.46
C LEU A 52 -22.92 -27.08 15.39
N SER A 53 -22.53 -26.48 16.52
CA SER A 53 -22.01 -25.10 16.54
C SER A 53 -20.68 -24.98 15.78
N LEU A 54 -19.77 -25.93 15.93
CA LEU A 54 -18.50 -25.96 15.19
C LEU A 54 -18.72 -26.14 13.69
N LEU A 55 -19.63 -27.02 13.29
CA LEU A 55 -20.00 -27.20 11.89
C LEU A 55 -20.58 -25.91 11.31
N TRP A 56 -21.48 -25.24 12.03
CA TRP A 56 -22.08 -23.98 11.62
C TRP A 56 -21.06 -22.86 11.44
N VAL A 57 -20.13 -22.71 12.39
CA VAL A 57 -19.05 -21.70 12.30
C VAL A 57 -18.14 -22.01 11.11
N SER A 58 -17.78 -23.28 10.91
CA SER A 58 -16.94 -23.71 9.78
C SER A 58 -17.60 -23.41 8.43
N ILE A 59 -18.89 -23.70 8.29
CA ILE A 59 -19.67 -23.37 7.08
C ILE A 59 -19.73 -21.85 6.90
N SER A 60 -19.96 -21.10 7.96
CA SER A 60 -20.05 -19.63 7.90
C SER A 60 -18.73 -19.01 7.41
N ILE A 61 -17.59 -19.47 7.93
CA ILE A 61 -16.26 -19.02 7.50
C ILE A 61 -16.02 -19.37 6.02
N TYR A 62 -16.36 -20.59 5.59
CA TYR A 62 -16.22 -21.01 4.19
C TYR A 62 -17.07 -20.14 3.25
N VAL A 63 -18.35 -19.91 3.61
CA VAL A 63 -19.26 -19.07 2.83
C VAL A 63 -18.73 -17.63 2.78
N MET A 64 -18.34 -17.04 3.91
CA MET A 64 -17.77 -15.69 3.94
C MET A 64 -16.50 -15.58 3.11
N GLY A 65 -15.60 -16.57 3.17
CA GLY A 65 -14.37 -16.59 2.36
C GLY A 65 -14.68 -16.64 0.86
N TYR A 66 -15.61 -17.49 0.44
CA TYR A 66 -16.04 -17.59 -0.95
C TYR A 66 -16.71 -16.30 -1.45
N TYR A 67 -17.59 -15.70 -0.63
CA TYR A 67 -18.22 -14.41 -0.97
C TYR A 67 -17.20 -13.27 -1.00
N GLY A 68 -16.23 -13.26 -0.08
CA GLY A 68 -15.14 -12.29 -0.01
C GLY A 68 -14.30 -12.30 -1.29
N ALA A 69 -13.82 -13.46 -1.70
CA ALA A 69 -13.03 -13.61 -2.93
C ALA A 69 -13.79 -13.15 -4.18
N LYS A 70 -15.10 -13.47 -4.27
CA LYS A 70 -15.92 -13.01 -5.39
C LYS A 70 -16.13 -11.48 -5.38
N LYS A 71 -16.22 -10.88 -4.19
CA LYS A 71 -16.40 -9.43 -4.04
C LYS A 71 -15.12 -8.66 -4.30
N GLU A 72 -13.96 -9.17 -3.92
CA GLU A 72 -12.66 -8.59 -4.22
C GLU A 72 -12.49 -8.34 -5.73
N ILE A 73 -12.78 -9.35 -6.56
CA ILE A 73 -12.73 -9.23 -8.02
C ILE A 73 -13.71 -8.16 -8.55
N GLN A 74 -14.86 -7.98 -7.90
CA GLN A 74 -15.82 -6.93 -8.30
C GLN A 74 -15.37 -5.54 -7.89
N PHE A 75 -14.78 -5.41 -6.71
CA PHE A 75 -14.26 -4.14 -6.22
C PHE A 75 -13.06 -3.67 -7.03
N ASP A 76 -12.15 -4.59 -7.34
CA ASP A 76 -11.00 -4.32 -8.21
C ASP A 76 -11.46 -3.83 -9.60
N LYS A 77 -12.40 -4.55 -10.22
CA LYS A 77 -13.01 -4.12 -11.51
C LYS A 77 -13.79 -2.80 -11.43
N ALA A 78 -14.29 -2.42 -10.24
CA ALA A 78 -15.06 -1.18 -10.07
C ALA A 78 -14.15 0.01 -9.79
N GLN A 79 -12.94 -0.23 -9.27
CA GLN A 79 -11.97 0.81 -9.01
C GLN A 79 -11.18 1.11 -10.28
N GLN A 80 -11.68 2.05 -11.08
CA GLN A 80 -10.95 2.53 -12.25
C GLN A 80 -9.71 3.32 -11.78
N THR A 81 -8.52 2.80 -12.08
CA THR A 81 -7.26 3.48 -11.84
C THR A 81 -6.64 3.93 -13.16
N ALA A 82 -5.84 5.00 -13.13
CA ALA A 82 -5.15 5.46 -14.35
C ALA A 82 -4.22 4.40 -14.94
N THR A 83 -3.73 3.47 -14.12
CA THR A 83 -2.88 2.34 -14.52
C THR A 83 -3.59 1.32 -15.40
N ASP A 84 -4.92 1.18 -15.28
CA ASP A 84 -5.69 0.22 -16.10
C ASP A 84 -5.78 0.64 -17.57
N TYR A 85 -5.53 1.93 -17.84
CA TYR A 85 -5.62 2.53 -19.16
C TYR A 85 -4.27 2.98 -19.70
N SER A 86 -3.19 2.82 -18.94
CA SER A 86 -1.87 3.33 -19.33
C SER A 86 -0.81 2.24 -19.41
N ILE A 87 0.18 2.51 -20.26
CA ILE A 87 1.42 1.75 -20.34
C ILE A 87 2.59 2.69 -20.16
N GLU A 88 3.64 2.17 -19.55
CA GLU A 88 4.92 2.83 -19.43
C GLU A 88 5.92 2.19 -20.40
N VAL A 89 6.51 3.01 -21.26
CA VAL A 89 7.65 2.64 -22.08
C VAL A 89 8.91 3.10 -21.35
N GLN A 90 9.65 2.14 -20.84
CA GLN A 90 10.93 2.37 -20.17
C GLN A 90 12.07 2.37 -21.19
N ASN A 91 13.06 3.23 -20.98
CA ASN A 91 14.26 3.38 -21.83
C ASN A 91 13.93 3.65 -23.32
N PRO A 92 13.16 4.69 -23.64
CA PRO A 92 12.92 5.13 -25.00
C PRO A 92 14.22 5.69 -25.62
N PRO A 93 14.29 5.83 -26.95
CA PRO A 93 15.37 6.57 -27.59
C PRO A 93 15.44 8.00 -27.03
N PRO A 94 16.65 8.54 -26.75
CA PRO A 94 16.80 9.82 -26.04
C PRO A 94 16.21 11.01 -26.81
N GLU A 95 16.12 10.91 -28.14
CA GLU A 95 15.59 11.95 -29.03
C GLU A 95 14.08 11.85 -29.27
N ALA A 96 13.41 10.81 -28.76
CA ALA A 96 12.00 10.49 -29.04
C ALA A 96 11.00 11.39 -28.28
N SER A 97 11.19 12.71 -28.38
CA SER A 97 10.42 13.76 -27.71
C SER A 97 9.13 14.15 -28.44
N ASN A 98 8.86 13.58 -29.63
CA ASN A 98 7.68 13.89 -30.42
C ASN A 98 6.50 12.97 -30.05
N PRO A 99 5.41 13.48 -29.46
CA PRO A 99 4.27 12.66 -29.04
C PRO A 99 3.50 12.04 -30.22
N GLU A 100 3.51 12.67 -31.39
CA GLU A 100 2.80 12.15 -32.56
C GLU A 100 3.45 10.88 -33.12
N GLU A 101 4.77 10.73 -32.99
CA GLU A 101 5.47 9.50 -33.40
C GLU A 101 5.02 8.31 -32.57
N TRP A 102 4.93 8.49 -31.25
CA TRP A 102 4.40 7.49 -30.34
C TRP A 102 2.94 7.17 -30.65
N LYS A 103 2.09 8.19 -30.83
CA LYS A 103 0.69 7.99 -31.21
C LYS A 103 0.55 7.20 -32.51
N ASN A 104 1.36 7.49 -33.52
CA ASN A 104 1.35 6.78 -34.80
C ASN A 104 1.84 5.34 -34.66
N PHE A 105 2.92 5.10 -33.91
CA PHE A 105 3.45 3.76 -33.65
C PHE A 105 2.40 2.88 -32.96
N PHE A 106 1.79 3.38 -31.89
CA PHE A 106 0.76 2.64 -31.15
C PHE A 106 -0.56 2.55 -31.91
N GLY A 107 -0.88 3.54 -32.74
CA GLY A 107 -2.04 3.48 -33.64
C GLY A 107 -1.94 2.38 -34.70
N GLN A 108 -0.73 2.06 -35.19
CA GLN A 108 -0.52 0.96 -36.14
C GLN A 108 -0.82 -0.42 -35.53
N LEU A 109 -0.60 -0.58 -34.23
CA LEU A 109 -0.87 -1.80 -33.48
C LEU A 109 -2.36 -1.95 -33.10
N GLY A 110 -3.22 -1.02 -33.55
CA GLY A 110 -4.66 -1.07 -33.36
C GLY A 110 -5.18 -0.44 -32.07
N GLY A 111 -4.29 0.11 -31.22
CA GLY A 111 -4.67 0.78 -29.98
C GLY A 111 -5.08 2.24 -30.20
N GLN A 112 -6.24 2.63 -29.69
CA GLN A 112 -6.66 4.03 -29.70
C GLN A 112 -6.02 4.82 -28.56
N VAL A 113 -4.94 5.53 -28.88
CA VAL A 113 -4.22 6.40 -27.93
C VAL A 113 -4.98 7.70 -27.71
N ASN A 114 -5.33 7.98 -26.46
CA ASN A 114 -6.00 9.21 -26.05
C ASN A 114 -5.00 10.30 -25.63
N ALA A 115 -3.98 9.93 -24.85
CA ALA A 115 -2.95 10.85 -24.40
C ALA A 115 -1.57 10.19 -24.44
N CYS A 116 -0.54 11.00 -24.74
CA CYS A 116 0.86 10.61 -24.68
C CYS A 116 1.60 11.64 -23.84
N THR A 117 2.19 11.20 -22.74
CA THR A 117 2.97 12.03 -21.82
C THR A 117 4.41 11.57 -21.88
N ILE A 118 5.31 12.49 -22.23
CA ILE A 118 6.74 12.22 -22.34
C ILE A 118 7.42 12.78 -21.10
N ALA A 119 8.09 11.92 -20.34
CA ALA A 119 8.89 12.32 -19.21
C ALA A 119 10.31 12.65 -19.68
N LEU A 120 10.73 13.87 -19.39
CA LEU A 120 12.07 14.37 -19.69
C LEU A 120 13.00 14.14 -18.50
N ASP A 121 14.26 13.89 -18.78
CA ASP A 121 15.32 13.74 -17.78
C ASP A 121 15.81 15.11 -17.29
N ASN A 122 14.96 15.81 -16.53
CA ASN A 122 15.23 17.16 -16.02
C ASN A 122 15.39 17.19 -14.49
N GLU A 123 16.05 16.16 -13.93
CA GLU A 123 16.26 16.00 -12.48
C GLU A 123 16.90 17.24 -11.85
N ASP A 124 17.94 17.79 -12.47
CA ASP A 124 18.64 18.98 -11.97
C ASP A 124 17.70 20.20 -11.88
N LEU A 125 16.83 20.39 -12.87
CA LEU A 125 15.84 21.47 -12.87
C LEU A 125 14.81 21.29 -11.76
N ILE A 126 14.36 20.06 -11.54
CA ILE A 126 13.43 19.73 -10.45
C ILE A 126 14.08 19.98 -9.08
N ASP A 127 15.38 19.66 -8.92
CA ASP A 127 16.12 19.94 -7.70
C ASP A 127 16.23 21.45 -7.44
N LEU A 128 16.54 22.26 -8.46
CA LEU A 128 16.55 23.73 -8.33
C LEU A 128 15.17 24.29 -7.97
N LEU A 129 14.10 23.81 -8.60
CA LEU A 129 12.72 24.22 -8.26
C LEU A 129 12.36 23.85 -6.82
N THR A 130 12.83 22.70 -6.34
CA THR A 130 12.62 22.23 -4.96
C THR A 130 13.40 23.06 -3.96
N LYS A 131 14.67 23.38 -4.27
CA LYS A 131 15.50 24.31 -3.48
C LYS A 131 14.84 25.68 -3.39
N ARG A 132 14.36 26.22 -4.51
CA ARG A 132 13.62 27.49 -4.57
C ARG A 132 12.38 27.47 -3.68
N ARG A 133 11.54 26.43 -3.80
CA ARG A 133 10.36 26.26 -2.95
C ARG A 133 10.72 26.23 -1.46
N THR A 134 11.81 25.56 -1.11
CA THR A 134 12.32 25.49 0.27
C THR A 134 12.76 26.87 0.78
N LEU A 135 13.42 27.67 -0.06
CA LEU A 135 13.80 29.05 0.31
C LEU A 135 12.58 29.96 0.47
N LEU A 136 11.58 29.86 -0.42
CA LEU A 136 10.34 30.63 -0.30
C LEU A 136 9.58 30.29 1.00
N LEU A 137 9.53 29.01 1.38
CA LEU A 137 8.94 28.60 2.66
C LEU A 137 9.72 29.15 3.86
N LYS A 138 11.05 29.14 3.80
CA LYS A 138 11.88 29.78 4.84
C LYS A 138 11.63 31.28 4.92
N PHE A 139 11.46 31.94 3.78
CA PHE A 139 11.16 33.37 3.72
C PHE A 139 9.77 33.66 4.30
N ASP A 140 8.74 32.85 3.98
CA ASP A 140 7.40 32.95 4.54
C ASP A 140 7.39 32.85 6.07
N MET A 141 8.26 32.00 6.64
CA MET A 141 8.41 31.86 8.09
C MET A 141 9.04 33.08 8.78
N GLU A 142 9.79 33.91 8.06
CA GLU A 142 10.41 35.14 8.58
C GLU A 142 9.47 36.35 8.46
N LEU A 143 8.41 36.25 7.65
CA LEU A 143 7.43 37.31 7.49
C LEU A 143 6.46 37.41 8.68
N PRO A 144 5.89 38.60 8.93
CA PRO A 144 4.85 38.76 9.94
C PRO A 144 3.62 37.90 9.63
N PRO A 145 2.96 37.35 10.66
CA PRO A 145 1.84 36.43 10.49
C PRO A 145 0.68 37.10 9.74
N GLY A 146 0.14 36.41 8.74
CA GLY A 146 -1.02 36.86 7.95
C GLY A 146 -0.69 37.48 6.59
N VAL A 147 0.59 37.70 6.28
CA VAL A 147 1.06 38.05 4.94
C VAL A 147 1.35 36.76 4.17
N LYS A 148 0.79 36.59 2.97
CA LYS A 148 1.16 35.48 2.08
C LYS A 148 2.31 35.94 1.18
N VAL A 149 3.35 35.11 1.03
CA VAL A 149 4.44 35.38 0.10
C VAL A 149 3.92 35.39 -1.34
N ASP A 150 4.06 36.53 -2.00
CA ASP A 150 4.04 36.66 -3.46
C ASP A 150 5.49 36.79 -3.97
N PRO A 151 6.01 35.82 -4.76
CA PRO A 151 7.37 35.88 -5.29
C PRO A 151 7.68 37.17 -6.08
N SER A 152 6.66 37.78 -6.69
CA SER A 152 6.82 38.98 -7.52
C SER A 152 7.02 40.26 -6.70
N LYS A 153 6.70 40.21 -5.40
CA LYS A 153 6.77 41.33 -4.45
C LYS A 153 7.87 41.17 -3.42
N LEU A 154 8.83 40.28 -3.69
CA LEU A 154 9.91 39.97 -2.76
C LEU A 154 10.65 41.23 -2.30
N GLU A 155 10.98 42.11 -3.25
CA GLU A 155 11.65 43.40 -3.00
C GLU A 155 10.81 44.38 -2.16
N GLU A 156 9.48 44.36 -2.30
CA GLU A 156 8.56 45.17 -1.49
C GLU A 156 8.60 44.72 -0.03
N TYR A 157 8.58 43.41 0.21
CA TYR A 157 8.70 42.84 1.56
C TYR A 157 10.06 43.11 2.19
N LEU A 158 11.14 43.11 1.39
CA LEU A 158 12.49 43.42 1.86
C LEU A 158 12.64 44.90 2.28
N ALA A 159 11.94 45.82 1.61
CA ALA A 159 11.99 47.25 1.93
C ALA A 159 11.41 47.55 3.33
N ASP A 160 10.38 46.80 3.74
CA ASP A 160 9.72 46.95 5.04
C ASP A 160 10.46 46.24 6.18
N MET A 161 11.44 45.38 5.88
CA MET A 161 12.16 44.60 6.89
C MET A 161 13.43 45.30 7.40
N PRO A 162 13.62 45.40 8.73
CA PRO A 162 14.84 45.96 9.29
C PRO A 162 16.04 45.02 9.10
N ARG A 163 17.16 45.54 8.59
CA ARG A 163 18.39 44.77 8.40
C ARG A 163 18.88 44.15 9.71
N VAL A 164 19.10 42.83 9.71
CA VAL A 164 19.59 42.11 10.89
C VAL A 164 21.03 42.52 11.23
N PRO A 165 21.32 42.92 12.49
CA PRO A 165 22.67 43.25 12.94
C PRO A 165 23.62 42.06 12.80
N ARG A 166 24.90 42.33 12.46
CA ARG A 166 25.93 41.30 12.23
C ARG A 166 26.09 40.29 13.37
N TRP A 167 25.89 40.70 14.62
CA TRP A 167 26.00 39.83 15.79
C TRP A 167 24.85 38.81 15.90
N LYS A 168 23.65 39.14 15.37
CA LYS A 168 22.52 38.20 15.30
C LYS A 168 22.68 37.17 14.18
N LYS A 169 23.39 37.51 13.10
CA LYS A 169 23.75 36.56 12.03
C LYS A 169 24.63 35.42 12.54
N LEU A 170 25.43 35.65 13.58
CA LEU A 170 26.27 34.64 14.21
C LEU A 170 25.48 33.65 15.09
N PHE A 171 24.25 34.00 15.50
CA PHE A 171 23.39 33.24 16.42
C PHE A 171 22.17 32.60 15.72
N CYS A 172 22.34 32.14 14.47
CA CYS A 172 21.34 31.38 13.70
C CYS A 172 20.11 32.12 13.12
N MET A 173 20.09 33.46 13.07
CA MET A 173 19.05 34.15 12.28
C MET A 173 19.49 34.30 10.81
N SER A 174 18.71 33.72 9.90
CA SER A 174 18.90 33.87 8.46
C SER A 174 18.59 35.31 8.07
N ASP A 175 19.42 35.92 7.23
CA ASP A 175 19.20 37.28 6.75
C ASP A 175 18.15 37.27 5.63
N PRO A 176 16.97 37.93 5.79
CA PRO A 176 15.92 37.93 4.78
C PRO A 176 16.39 38.44 3.41
N HIS A 177 17.30 39.44 3.40
CA HIS A 177 17.90 39.94 2.16
C HIS A 177 18.78 38.87 1.48
N ALA A 178 19.59 38.13 2.25
CA ALA A 178 20.43 37.08 1.70
C ALA A 178 19.59 35.89 1.16
N LEU A 179 18.43 35.61 1.78
CA LEU A 179 17.48 34.64 1.28
C LEU A 179 16.88 35.09 -0.06
N ALA A 180 16.49 36.36 -0.17
CA ALA A 180 15.96 36.90 -1.42
C ALA A 180 17.00 36.92 -2.55
N ASP A 181 18.23 37.35 -2.27
CA ASP A 181 19.34 37.28 -3.23
C ASP A 181 19.57 35.83 -3.73
N SER A 182 19.41 34.84 -2.84
CA SER A 182 19.54 33.43 -3.20
C SER A 182 18.37 32.93 -4.05
N ILE A 183 17.16 33.42 -3.80
CA ILE A 183 15.98 33.12 -4.61
C ILE A 183 16.16 33.69 -6.02
N HIS A 184 16.62 34.95 -6.15
CA HIS A 184 16.88 35.56 -7.45
C HIS A 184 17.94 34.81 -8.27
N LYS A 185 19.04 34.38 -7.62
CA LYS A 185 20.04 33.55 -8.29
C LYS A 185 19.48 32.21 -8.77
N LEU A 186 18.65 31.56 -7.96
CA LEU A 186 17.98 30.33 -8.38
C LEU A 186 16.99 30.59 -9.51
N ASP A 187 16.29 31.73 -9.52
CA ASP A 187 15.38 32.10 -10.62
C ASP A 187 16.15 32.26 -11.94
N GLU A 188 17.32 32.90 -11.92
CA GLU A 188 18.20 33.01 -13.09
C GLU A 188 18.69 31.63 -13.57
N GLU A 189 19.15 30.78 -12.66
CA GLU A 189 19.63 29.42 -12.95
C GLU A 189 18.51 28.51 -13.50
N ILE A 190 17.31 28.59 -12.92
CA ILE A 190 16.11 27.90 -13.40
C ILE A 190 15.74 28.39 -14.81
N GLU A 191 15.83 29.70 -15.07
CA GLU A 191 15.54 30.23 -16.40
C GLU A 191 16.55 29.74 -17.44
N GLU A 192 17.84 29.68 -17.09
CA GLU A 192 18.89 29.13 -17.94
C GLU A 192 18.64 27.64 -18.25
N MET A 193 18.46 26.81 -17.22
CA MET A 193 18.23 25.38 -17.39
C MET A 193 16.88 25.08 -18.07
N SER A 194 15.87 25.93 -17.91
CA SER A 194 14.58 25.72 -18.59
C SER A 194 14.67 25.80 -20.12
N LYS A 195 15.72 26.45 -20.65
CA LYS A 195 15.96 26.61 -22.09
C LYS A 195 16.73 25.44 -22.69
N GLU A 196 17.29 24.57 -21.86
CA GLU A 196 18.05 23.40 -22.32
C GLU A 196 17.14 22.32 -22.91
N LYS A 197 17.72 21.49 -23.78
CA LYS A 197 17.04 20.32 -24.33
C LYS A 197 17.35 19.10 -23.47
N TYR A 198 16.30 18.52 -22.90
CA TYR A 198 16.40 17.32 -22.09
C TYR A 198 16.14 16.08 -22.93
N ASN A 199 16.83 14.99 -22.60
CA ASN A 199 16.57 13.69 -23.17
C ASN A 199 15.27 13.11 -22.63
N VAL A 200 14.67 12.18 -23.38
CA VAL A 200 13.50 11.45 -22.90
C VAL A 200 13.93 10.31 -21.98
N SER A 201 13.34 10.25 -20.80
CA SER A 201 13.56 9.17 -19.82
C SER A 201 12.49 8.07 -19.94
N ASN A 202 11.22 8.45 -19.95
CA ASN A 202 10.09 7.51 -19.96
C ASN A 202 8.96 8.08 -20.83
N VAL A 203 8.14 7.20 -21.40
CA VAL A 203 6.93 7.62 -22.14
C VAL A 203 5.72 6.89 -21.57
N PHE A 204 4.71 7.65 -21.19
CA PHE A 204 3.44 7.14 -20.67
C PHE A 204 2.36 7.34 -21.72
N ILE A 205 1.68 6.25 -22.07
CA ILE A 205 0.65 6.27 -23.09
C ILE A 205 -0.63 5.83 -22.46
N THR A 206 -1.67 6.65 -22.61
CA THR A 206 -3.00 6.38 -22.09
C THR A 206 -3.94 6.08 -23.25
N PHE A 207 -4.61 4.94 -23.17
CA PHE A 207 -5.60 4.47 -24.12
C PHE A 207 -7.01 4.93 -23.72
N GLU A 208 -7.93 4.89 -24.68
CA GLU A 208 -9.34 5.17 -24.39
C GLU A 208 -9.99 4.04 -23.58
N THR A 209 -9.63 2.79 -23.84
CA THR A 209 -10.21 1.62 -23.16
C THR A 209 -9.14 0.71 -22.55
N GLU A 210 -9.51 0.02 -21.46
CA GLU A 210 -8.67 -1.01 -20.83
C GLU A 210 -8.40 -2.18 -21.79
N ARG A 211 -9.36 -2.47 -22.68
CA ARG A 211 -9.18 -3.50 -23.71
C ARG A 211 -8.04 -3.16 -24.65
N ASP A 212 -7.98 -1.92 -25.13
CA ASP A 212 -6.91 -1.48 -26.03
C ASP A 212 -5.54 -1.57 -25.36
N GLN A 213 -5.47 -1.25 -24.06
CA GLN A 213 -4.25 -1.38 -23.26
C GLN A 213 -3.78 -2.84 -23.18
N ARG A 214 -4.69 -3.79 -22.91
CA ARG A 214 -4.36 -5.21 -22.80
C ARG A 214 -3.98 -5.81 -24.14
N ASP A 215 -4.77 -5.52 -25.18
CA ASP A 215 -4.51 -6.00 -26.54
C ASP A 215 -3.14 -5.49 -27.03
N MET A 216 -2.76 -4.26 -26.65
CA MET A 216 -1.44 -3.70 -26.93
C MET A 216 -0.32 -4.45 -26.19
N LEU A 217 -0.49 -4.73 -24.89
CA LEU A 217 0.50 -5.48 -24.12
C LEU A 217 0.68 -6.92 -24.67
N ASP A 218 -0.41 -7.54 -25.11
CA ASP A 218 -0.40 -8.85 -25.75
C ASP A 218 0.32 -8.81 -27.11
N ALA A 219 0.09 -7.77 -27.92
CA ALA A 219 0.79 -7.57 -29.20
C ALA A 219 2.30 -7.34 -29.01
N LEU A 220 2.69 -6.50 -28.05
CA LEU A 220 4.09 -6.21 -27.73
C LEU A 220 4.82 -7.42 -27.14
N SER A 221 4.13 -8.22 -26.33
CA SER A 221 4.72 -9.44 -25.73
C SER A 221 4.89 -10.57 -26.75
N SER A 222 3.95 -10.70 -27.69
CA SER A 222 4.04 -11.67 -28.79
C SER A 222 5.22 -11.39 -29.70
N CYS A 223 5.48 -10.11 -30.03
CA CYS A 223 6.68 -9.72 -30.77
C CYS A 223 7.98 -10.17 -30.08
N LYS A 224 8.03 -10.17 -28.74
CA LYS A 224 9.23 -10.62 -28.01
C LYS A 224 9.47 -12.12 -28.14
N LEU A 225 8.40 -12.93 -28.16
CA LEU A 225 8.48 -14.38 -28.38
C LEU A 225 8.86 -14.69 -29.84
N ASP A 226 8.32 -13.95 -30.81
CA ASP A 226 8.65 -14.12 -32.23
C ASP A 226 10.09 -13.68 -32.55
N ILE A 227 10.58 -12.62 -31.90
CA ILE A 227 11.99 -12.21 -31.94
C ILE A 227 12.89 -13.29 -31.33
N TRP A 228 12.47 -13.94 -30.25
CA TRP A 228 13.25 -15.01 -29.61
C TRP A 228 13.23 -16.32 -30.41
N THR A 229 12.14 -16.59 -31.14
CA THR A 229 11.96 -17.80 -31.94
C THR A 229 12.42 -17.65 -33.39
N ASN A 230 12.88 -16.46 -33.80
CA ASN A 230 13.40 -16.15 -35.14
C ASN A 230 12.44 -16.59 -36.27
N ASN A 231 11.13 -16.45 -36.05
CA ASN A 231 10.13 -16.77 -37.05
C ASN A 231 9.86 -15.51 -37.89
N THR A 232 10.69 -15.28 -38.91
CA THR A 232 10.56 -14.15 -39.85
C THR A 232 9.46 -14.34 -40.91
N ASN A 233 8.40 -15.10 -40.63
CA ASN A 233 7.32 -15.35 -41.58
C ASN A 233 5.98 -14.92 -40.98
N ALA A 234 5.70 -13.61 -41.07
CA ALA A 234 4.35 -13.05 -41.10
C ALA A 234 4.20 -12.23 -42.39
#